data_AF-A0A7J4G0H2-F1
#
_entry.id   AF-A0A7J4G0H2-F1
#
_cell.length_a   1.000
_cell.length_b   1.000
_cell.length_c   1.000
_cell.angle_alpha   90.00
_cell.angle_beta   90.00
_cell.angle_gamma   90.00
#
_symmetry.space_group_name_H-M   'P 1'
#
loop_
_entity.id
_entity.type
_entity.pdbx_description
1 polymer ?
#
loop_
_entity_poly.entity_id
_entity_poly.type
_entity_poly.pdbx_seq_one_letter_code
_entity_poly.pdbx_strand_id
1 'polypeptide(L)' 'MSIDYKDLGALKKGSYVIIDGEPCKVIEITKSKKGKHGSAQARVVAIGIFDGVKRSVVGPV' A
#
# COMPACT_ATOMS: atom_id res chain seq x y z
N MET A 1 21.22 -2.36 -4.40
CA MET A 1 19.74 -2.42 -4.46
C MET A 1 19.24 -1.63 -3.26
N SER A 2 18.75 -0.41 -3.45
CA SER A 2 18.29 0.45 -2.35
C SER A 2 16.83 0.15 -2.02
N ILE A 3 16.53 0.04 -0.72
CA ILE A 3 15.16 -0.01 -0.21
C ILE A 3 14.85 1.41 0.27
N ASP A 4 13.95 2.10 -0.42
CA ASP A 4 13.47 3.42 0.00
C ASP A 4 12.22 3.24 0.85
N TYR A 5 12.28 3.68 2.11
CA TYR A 5 11.11 3.74 2.98
C TYR A 5 10.28 4.97 2.62
N LYS A 6 9.00 4.77 2.31
CA LYS A 6 8.07 5.83 1.93
C LYS A 6 6.76 5.68 2.69
N ASP A 7 6.09 6.79 2.95
CA ASP A 7 4.76 6.80 3.54
C ASP A 7 3.75 6.09 2.65
N LEU A 8 2.74 5.47 3.27
CA LEU A 8 1.68 4.75 2.58
C LEU A 8 0.94 5.64 1.56
N GLY A 9 0.83 6.94 1.85
CA GLY A 9 0.22 7.94 0.99
C GLY A 9 1.03 8.31 -0.25
N ALA A 10 2.34 8.00 -0.27
CA ALA A 10 3.25 8.27 -1.39
C ALA A 10 3.33 7.10 -2.38
N LEU A 11 2.77 5.94 -2.03
CA LEU A 11 2.69 4.78 -2.92
C LEU A 11 1.84 5.09 -4.16
N LYS A 12 2.19 4.46 -5.29
CA LYS A 12 1.48 4.58 -6.56
C LYS A 12 1.11 3.21 -7.09
N LYS A 13 -0.02 3.12 -7.81
CA LYS A 13 -0.37 1.90 -8.53
C LYS A 13 0.78 1.50 -9.48
N GLY A 14 1.11 0.22 -9.51
CA GLY A 14 2.22 -0.33 -10.29
C GLY A 14 3.58 -0.29 -9.58
N SER A 15 3.71 0.42 -8.45
CA SER A 15 4.92 0.34 -7.62
C SER A 15 5.03 -1.02 -6.91
N TYR A 16 6.25 -1.34 -6.48
CA TYR A 16 6.56 -2.56 -5.74
C TYR A 16 6.77 -2.25 -4.26
N VAL A 17 6.25 -3.10 -3.40
CA VAL A 17 6.31 -2.98 -1.94
C VAL A 17 6.55 -4.36 -1.33
N ILE A 18 7.18 -4.42 -0.16
CA ILE A 18 7.27 -5.66 0.61
C ILE A 18 6.17 -5.64 1.66
N ILE A 19 5.32 -6.67 1.69
CA ILE A 19 4.27 -6.85 2.69
C ILE A 19 4.49 -8.21 3.34
N ASP A 20 4.68 -8.23 4.66
CA ASP A 20 4.95 -9.44 5.44
C ASP A 20 6.12 -10.28 4.88
N GLY A 21 7.17 -9.61 4.41
CA GLY A 21 8.34 -10.24 3.80
C GLY A 21 8.17 -10.67 2.34
N GLU A 22 6.96 -10.56 1.77
CA GLU A 22 6.68 -10.93 0.37
C GLU A 22 6.71 -9.70 -0.55
N PRO A 23 7.50 -9.71 -1.63
CA PRO A 23 7.46 -8.65 -2.64
C PRO A 23 6.16 -8.70 -3.42
N CYS A 24 5.46 -7.57 -3.42
CA CYS A 24 4.13 -7.41 -4.00
C CYS A 24 4.10 -6.24 -4.99
N LYS A 25 3.27 -6.34 -6.02
CA LYS A 25 2.93 -5.24 -6.93
C LYS A 25 1.64 -4.58 -6.47
N VAL A 26 1.65 -3.26 -6.29
CA VAL A 26 0.45 -2.50 -5.93
C VAL A 26 -0.50 -2.43 -7.11
N ILE A 27 -1.73 -2.90 -6.92
CA ILE A 27 -2.78 -2.92 -7.95
C ILE A 27 -3.87 -1.88 -7.71
N GLU A 28 -4.05 -1.43 -6.48
CA GLU A 28 -5.06 -0.45 -6.10
C GLU A 28 -4.60 0.37 -4.89
N ILE A 29 -4.94 1.67 -4.90
CA ILE A 29 -4.75 2.57 -3.76
C ILE A 29 -6.00 3.41 -3.62
N THR A 30 -6.61 3.40 -2.44
CA THR A 30 -7.75 4.23 -2.09
C THR A 30 -7.37 5.13 -0.93
N LYS A 31 -7.63 6.44 -1.04
CA LYS A 31 -7.47 7.39 0.06
C LYS A 31 -8.84 7.80 0.58
N SER A 32 -9.01 7.80 1.90
CA SER A 32 -10.26 8.20 2.56
C SER A 32 -9.98 9.13 3.72
N LYS A 33 -10.96 9.95 4.12
CA LYS A 33 -10.94 10.71 5.38
C LYS A 33 -12.02 10.12 6.29
N LYS A 34 -11.71 9.90 7.57
CA LYS A 34 -12.72 9.46 8.56
C LYS A 34 -13.66 10.62 8.92
N GLY A 35 -14.60 10.96 8.05
CA GLY A 35 -15.54 12.07 8.25
C GLY A 35 -14.94 13.46 8.00
N LYS A 36 -15.65 14.52 8.41
CA LYS A 36 -15.30 15.93 8.10
C LYS A 36 -13.97 16.38 8.75
N HIS A 37 -13.67 15.87 9.94
CA HIS A 37 -12.47 16.25 10.72
C HIS A 37 -11.50 15.08 10.97
N GLY A 38 -11.77 13.88 10.45
CA GLY A 38 -10.92 12.73 10.74
C GLY A 38 -9.67 12.67 9.89
N SER A 39 -8.67 11.99 10.45
CA SER A 39 -7.39 11.72 9.79
C SER A 39 -7.59 11.00 8.47
N ALA A 40 -6.73 11.31 7.51
CA ALA A 40 -6.69 10.63 6.25
C ALA A 40 -6.10 9.22 6.44
N GLN A 41 -6.61 8.27 5.68
CA GLN A 41 -6.10 6.91 5.62
C GLN A 41 -5.93 6.51 4.16
N ALA A 42 -4.96 5.64 3.90
CA ALA A 42 -4.83 4.94 2.64
C ALA A 42 -5.04 3.45 2.85
N ARG A 43 -5.79 2.85 1.95
CA ARG A 43 -5.88 1.41 1.74
C ARG A 43 -5.09 1.08 0.48
N VAL A 44 -4.11 0.20 0.61
CA VAL A 44 -3.30 -0.30 -0.49
C VAL A 44 -3.62 -1.77 -0.67
N VAL A 45 -3.88 -2.16 -1.91
CA VAL A 45 -4.07 -3.55 -2.30
C VAL A 45 -2.95 -3.93 -3.24
N ALA A 46 -2.26 -5.02 -2.93
CA ALA A 46 -1.15 -5.52 -3.71
C ALA A 46 -1.27 -7.03 -3.93
N ILE A 47 -0.58 -7.53 -4.94
CA ILE A 47 -0.50 -8.96 -5.26
C ILE A 47 0.94 -9.42 -5.18
N GLY A 48 1.20 -10.52 -4.47
CA GLY A 48 2.54 -11.10 -4.38
C GLY A 48 3.03 -11.53 -5.75
N ILE A 49 4.31 -11.25 -6.02
CA ILE A 49 4.91 -11.50 -7.33
C ILE A 49 5.14 -13.00 -7.54
N PHE A 50 5.47 -13.72 -6.47
CA PHE A 50 5.79 -15.15 -6.55
C PHE A 50 4.62 -16.05 -6.18
N ASP A 51 3.84 -15.68 -5.18
CA ASP A 51 2.73 -16.50 -4.69
C ASP A 51 1.36 -16.14 -5.31
N GLY A 52 1.25 -14.99 -5.98
CA GLY A 52 -0.02 -14.49 -6.52
C GLY A 52 -1.07 -14.14 -5.47
N VAL A 53 -0.70 -14.12 -4.17
CA VAL A 53 -1.62 -13.88 -3.07
C VAL A 53 -1.90 -12.39 -2.94
N LYS A 54 -3.19 -12.06 -2.86
CA LYS A 54 -3.67 -10.68 -2.69
C LYS A 54 -3.56 -10.27 -1.22
N ARG A 55 -2.89 -9.15 -0.96
CA ARG A 55 -2.67 -8.57 0.37
C ARG A 55 -3.22 -7.14 0.42
N SER A 56 -3.69 -6.73 1.60
CA SER A 56 -4.19 -5.36 1.80
C SER A 56 -3.64 -4.75 3.07
N VAL A 57 -3.12 -3.52 2.97
CA VAL A 57 -2.63 -2.74 4.10
C VAL A 57 -3.45 -1.47 4.21
N VAL A 58 -3.88 -1.13 5.43
CA VAL A 58 -4.55 0.14 5.72
C VAL A 58 -3.71 0.88 6.75
N GLY A 59 -3.36 2.13 6.44
CA GLY A 59 -2.56 2.96 7.31
C GLY A 59 -2.99 4.42 7.26
N PRO A 60 -2.61 5.22 8.28
CA PRO A 60 -2.73 6.67 8.21
C PRO A 60 -1.88 7.23 7.05
N VAL A 61 -2.29 8.39 6.53
CA VAL A 61 -1.51 9.20 5.57
C VAL A 61 -1.40 10.64 5.99
#